data_AF-U7NTD4-F1
#
_entry.id   AF-U7NTD4-F1
#
_cell.length_a   1.000
_cell.length_b   1.000
_cell.length_c   1.000
_cell.angle_alpha   90.00
_cell.angle_beta   90.00
_cell.angle_gamma   90.00
#
_symmetry.space_group_name_H-M   'P 1'
#
loop_
_entity.id
_entity.type
_entity.pdbx_description
1 polymer ?
#
loop_
_entity_poly.entity_id
_entity_poly.type
_entity_poly.pdbx_seq_one_letter_code
_entity_poly.pdbx_strand_id
1 'polypeptide(L)' 'MSTVELIEQWLEKCDQAHQAQTRYDQDPTPTNYSRLKRAQEERGAVERRMAPLAGA' A
#
# COMPACT_ATOMS: atom_id res chain seq x y z
N MET A 1 -3.91 1.67 18.21
CA MET A 1 -2.68 1.29 17.49
C MET A 1 -1.56 2.19 17.96
N SER A 2 -0.44 1.61 18.35
CA SER A 2 0.80 2.33 18.60
C SER A 2 1.39 2.84 17.28
N THR A 3 2.31 3.79 17.38
CA THR A 3 3.10 4.28 16.24
C THR A 3 3.84 3.13 15.54
N VAL A 4 4.37 2.17 16.31
CA VAL A 4 5.09 1.01 15.76
C VAL A 4 4.17 0.13 14.93
N GLU A 5 2.99 -0.22 15.45
CA GLU A 5 2.01 -1.03 14.71
C GLU A 5 1.56 -0.34 13.41
N LEU A 6 1.45 0.99 13.42
CA LEU A 6 1.07 1.76 12.24
C LEU A 6 2.18 1.77 11.18
N ILE A 7 3.45 1.86 11.60
CA ILE A 7 4.61 1.75 10.70
C ILE A 7 4.70 0.33 10.12
N GLU A 8 4.53 -0.71 10.92
CA GLU A 8 4.53 -2.10 10.44
C GLU A 8 3.42 -2.34 9.43
N GLN A 9 2.19 -1.87 9.71
CA GLN A 9 1.08 -1.94 8.78
C GLN A 9 1.38 -1.19 7.48
N TRP A 10 2.07 -0.05 7.54
CA TRP A 10 2.45 0.67 6.32
C TRP A 10 3.47 -0.08 5.49
N LEU A 11 4.50 -0.65 6.11
CA LEU A 11 5.50 -1.46 5.43
C LEU A 11 4.85 -2.67 4.74
N GLU A 12 3.90 -3.33 5.41
CA GLU A 12 3.11 -4.41 4.81
C GLU A 12 2.33 -3.94 3.57
N LYS A 13 1.69 -2.76 3.64
CA LYS A 13 0.96 -2.21 2.48
C LYS A 13 1.88 -1.76 1.35
N CYS A 14 3.07 -1.28 1.65
CA CYS A 14 4.10 -0.98 0.65
C CYS A 14 4.52 -2.25 -0.10
N ASP A 15 4.79 -3.34 0.62
CA ASP A 15 5.16 -4.62 0.03
C ASP A 15 4.03 -5.20 -0.83
N GLN A 16 2.79 -5.22 -0.33
CA GLN A 16 1.61 -5.66 -1.09
C GLN A 16 1.41 -4.85 -2.38
N ALA A 17 1.57 -3.52 -2.33
CA ALA A 17 1.48 -2.68 -3.51
C ALA A 17 2.62 -2.97 -4.52
N HIS A 18 3.83 -3.26 -4.04
CA HIS A 18 4.97 -3.61 -4.89
C HIS A 18 4.78 -4.97 -5.58
N GLN A 19 4.28 -5.97 -4.86
CA GLN A 19 3.94 -7.27 -5.43
C GLN A 19 2.84 -7.15 -6.50
N ALA A 20 1.80 -6.36 -6.23
CA ALA A 20 0.72 -6.13 -7.18
C ALA A 20 1.20 -5.40 -8.44
N GLN A 21 2.12 -4.45 -8.29
CA GLN A 21 2.75 -3.75 -9.42
C GLN A 21 3.56 -4.73 -10.27
N THR A 22 4.43 -5.51 -9.63
CA THR A 22 5.24 -6.55 -10.31
C THR A 22 4.36 -7.51 -11.09
N ARG A 23 3.22 -7.93 -10.52
CA ARG A 23 2.28 -8.82 -11.20
C ARG A 23 1.60 -8.16 -12.40
N TYR A 24 1.22 -6.89 -12.28
CA TYR A 24 0.63 -6.14 -13.40
C TYR A 24 1.63 -5.90 -14.52
N ASP A 25 2.89 -5.58 -14.19
CA ASP A 25 3.96 -5.37 -15.17
C ASP A 25 4.25 -6.64 -15.99
N GLN A 26 4.17 -7.81 -15.34
CA GLN A 26 4.33 -9.11 -16.01
C GLN A 26 3.09 -9.51 -16.84
N ASP A 27 1.89 -9.12 -16.42
CA ASP A 27 0.62 -9.60 -16.96
C ASP A 27 -0.45 -8.49 -16.86
N PRO A 28 -0.52 -7.55 -17.82
CA PRO A 28 -1.30 -6.31 -17.71
C PRO A 28 -2.79 -6.53 -18.04
N THR A 29 -3.43 -7.46 -17.33
CA THR A 29 -4.87 -7.72 -17.46
C THR A 29 -5.70 -6.72 -16.64
N PRO A 30 -6.98 -6.49 -17.00
CA PRO A 30 -7.90 -5.68 -16.19
C PRO A 30 -8.04 -6.17 -14.75
N THR A 31 -7.95 -7.49 -14.53
CA THR A 31 -7.96 -8.09 -13.19
C THR A 31 -6.73 -7.71 -12.38
N ASN A 32 -5.53 -7.80 -12.97
CA ASN A 32 -4.29 -7.42 -12.27
C ASN A 32 -4.21 -5.91 -12.05
N TYR A 33 -4.70 -5.11 -13.00
CA TYR A 33 -4.85 -3.66 -12.80
C TYR A 33 -5.78 -3.34 -11.61
N SER A 34 -6.93 -4.01 -11.52
CA SER A 34 -7.87 -3.81 -10.40
C SER A 34 -7.25 -4.18 -9.05
N ARG A 35 -6.44 -5.24 -9.01
CA ARG A 35 -5.68 -5.64 -7.81
C ARG A 35 -4.60 -4.61 -7.43
N LEU A 36 -3.84 -4.12 -8.41
CA LEU A 36 -2.86 -3.05 -8.23
C LEU A 36 -3.52 -1.78 -7.66
N LYS A 37 -4.60 -1.32 -8.30
CA LYS A 37 -5.35 -0.14 -7.86
C LYS A 37 -5.80 -0.28 -6.42
N ARG A 38 -6.39 -1.43 -6.05
CA ARG A 38 -6.81 -1.70 -4.67
C ARG A 38 -5.63 -1.66 -3.69
N ALA A 39 -4.51 -2.31 -4.02
CA ALA A 39 -3.34 -2.31 -3.14
C ALA A 39 -2.77 -0.89 -2.93
N GLN A 40 -2.76 -0.06 -3.98
CA GLN A 40 -2.36 1.34 -3.88
C GLN A 40 -3.33 2.17 -3.03
N GLU A 41 -4.65 1.96 -3.16
CA GLU A 41 -5.67 2.63 -2.34
C GLU A 41 -5.54 2.26 -0.86
N GLU A 42 -5.31 0.98 -0.55
CA GLU A 42 -5.07 0.50 0.81
C GLU A 42 -3.79 1.09 1.41
N ARG A 43 -2.69 1.16 0.64
CA ARG A 43 -1.45 1.84 1.06
C ARG A 43 -1.71 3.32 1.37
N GLY A 44 -2.38 4.03 0.46
CA GLY A 44 -2.71 5.44 0.62
C GLY A 44 -3.62 5.70 1.84
N ALA A 45 -4.45 4.74 2.24
CA ALA A 45 -5.27 4.84 3.44
C ALA A 45 -4.42 4.82 4.73
N VAL A 46 -3.37 4.00 4.77
CA VAL A 46 -2.43 3.98 5.90
C VAL A 46 -1.53 5.21 5.90
N GLU A 47 -1.06 5.66 4.73
CA GLU A 47 -0.32 6.93 4.57
C GLU A 47 -1.08 8.12 5.16
N ARG A 48 -2.38 8.25 4.87
CA ARG A 48 -3.23 9.30 5.46
C ARG A 48 -3.32 9.22 6.98
N ARG A 49 -3.25 8.03 7.57
CA ARG A 49 -3.24 7.84 9.03
C ARG A 49 -1.89 8.19 9.65
N MET A 50 -0.79 8.04 8.91
CA MET A 50 0.54 8.44 9.38
C MET A 50 0.89 9.90 9.12
N ALA A 51 0.15 10.61 8.26
CA ALA A 51 0.42 12.03 7.96
C ALA A 51 0.65 12.91 9.21
N PRO A 52 -0.07 12.73 10.34
CA PRO A 52 0.21 13.48 11.58
C PRO A 52 1.55 13.16 12.25
N LEU A 53 2.15 11.99 11.98
CA LEU A 53 3.46 11.58 12.51
C LEU A 53 4.63 12.17 11.71
N ALA A 54 4.40 12.56 10.45
CA ALA A 54 5.43 13.10 9.58
C ALA A 54 5.80 14.57 9.87
N GLY A 55 5.04 15.24 10.75
CA GLY A 55 5.23 16.65 11.12
C GLY A 55 5.48 16.90 12.60
N ALA A 56 5.79 15.86 13.39
CA ALA A 56 6.11 15.95 14.81
C ALA A 56 7.63 15.87 15.05
#